data_AF-A0A9D5P4N7-F1
#
_entry.id   AF-A0A9D5P4N7-F1
#
_cell.length_a   1.000
_cell.length_b   1.000
_cell.length_c   1.000
_cell.angle_alpha   90.00
_cell.angle_beta   90.00
_cell.angle_gamma   90.00
#
_symmetry.space_group_name_H-M   'P 1'
#
loop_
_entity.id
_entity.type
_entity.pdbx_description
1 polymer ?
#
loop_
_entity_poly.entity_id
_entity_poly.type
_entity_poly.pdbx_seq_one_letter_code
_entity_poly.pdbx_strand_id
1 'polypeptide(L)'
;MSEYNIQRDIIYPIDQYLAGRITEDEIEWYDWNSALYYLRKDDYWGVRKALTPYYRRFLMGDKAFFRNGSTDTHLKNALLKSIEREGRYAGRDFDDIDLVKCAEEWAVHLMADNHEPRYFFMLMQAILMRDCKPDWNAVYEELKKKLANARNFGNFKTHEMYCLLMGVTMIERAALSREKKDELEMLMRRHWQFIKYMYSVLIHYIVGLKVENFAAVANSACKKSSYPFMHWFYKAFNENFDALCPEGLIDPHSGKSVREQALAHKKKMEDIIKSTKPSPDLDELFAILFPKVIKDVMKQARPKTYEELEADIDDLTTRYNKVLSQLTNAVRDVENDKISPEDLMSAFLRLPTELALSYFGTMSILLALNPTWQKYAPQIQEQILAKQKEQQDRQEKMQDKVIDSMQKAANKPTTQNIYGDKNEFQGGAQLLKMGLPEDAAPAEIAARIAEQQKQIEKKKDNK
;
A
#
# COMPACT_ATOMS: atom_id res chain seq x y z
N MET A 1 10.76 -20.31 -48.86
CA MET A 1 10.01 -19.14 -49.36
C MET A 1 11.08 -18.21 -49.89
N SER A 2 11.09 -17.91 -51.18
CA SER A 2 12.10 -17.00 -51.73
C SER A 2 11.97 -15.62 -51.09
N GLU A 3 13.06 -14.88 -50.98
CA GLU A 3 13.07 -13.49 -50.49
C GLU A 3 12.04 -12.62 -51.23
N TYR A 4 11.82 -12.89 -52.52
CA TYR A 4 10.78 -12.30 -53.35
C TYR A 4 9.36 -12.52 -52.80
N ASN A 5 9.03 -13.73 -52.35
CA ASN A 5 7.71 -14.04 -51.79
C ASN A 5 7.53 -13.39 -50.41
N ILE A 6 8.59 -13.29 -49.60
CA ILE A 6 8.55 -12.58 -48.32
C ILE A 6 8.23 -11.10 -48.54
N GLN A 7 8.93 -10.47 -49.49
CA GLN A 7 8.71 -9.07 -49.81
C GLN A 7 7.30 -8.82 -50.37
N ARG A 8 6.85 -9.64 -51.32
CA ARG A 8 5.57 -9.47 -52.00
C ARG A 8 4.37 -9.81 -51.10
N ASP A 9 4.43 -10.91 -50.37
CA ASP A 9 3.26 -11.50 -49.70
C ASP A 9 3.17 -11.11 -48.21
N ILE A 10 4.28 -10.69 -47.60
CA ILE A 10 4.35 -10.34 -46.16
C ILE A 10 4.66 -8.87 -45.96
N ILE A 11 5.77 -8.36 -46.50
CA ILE A 11 6.26 -7.00 -46.21
C ILE A 11 5.45 -5.93 -46.91
N TYR A 12 5.20 -6.10 -48.22
CA TYR A 12 4.49 -5.11 -49.02
C TYR A 12 3.08 -4.80 -48.49
N PRO A 13 2.22 -5.79 -48.12
CA PRO A 13 0.92 -5.50 -47.53
C PRO A 13 1.01 -4.70 -46.21
N ILE A 14 1.98 -5.03 -45.35
CA ILE A 14 2.20 -4.29 -44.09
C ILE A 14 2.58 -2.85 -44.38
N ASP A 15 3.49 -2.61 -45.33
CA ASP A 15 3.90 -1.25 -45.70
C ASP A 15 2.75 -0.44 -46.27
N GLN A 16 1.91 -1.03 -47.14
CA GLN A 16 0.73 -0.35 -47.68
C GLN A 16 -0.25 0.02 -46.56
N TYR A 17 -0.48 -0.89 -45.60
CA TYR A 17 -1.35 -0.64 -44.45
C TYR A 17 -0.79 0.44 -43.53
N LEU A 18 0.48 0.34 -43.13
CA LEU A 18 1.12 1.34 -42.27
C LEU A 18 1.26 2.70 -42.96
N ALA A 19 1.33 2.73 -44.29
CA ALA A 19 1.25 3.94 -45.08
C ALA A 19 -0.18 4.52 -45.15
N GLY A 20 -1.21 3.75 -44.79
CA GLY A 20 -2.63 4.14 -44.87
C GLY A 20 -3.16 4.11 -46.30
N ARG A 21 -2.55 3.31 -47.18
CA ARG A 21 -2.94 3.17 -48.59
C ARG A 21 -3.97 2.07 -48.80
N ILE A 22 -4.02 1.09 -47.90
CA ILE A 22 -5.02 0.04 -47.83
C ILE A 22 -5.55 -0.07 -46.40
N THR A 23 -6.76 -0.60 -46.28
CA THR A 23 -7.41 -0.96 -45.02
C THR A 23 -7.01 -2.36 -44.57
N GLU A 24 -7.39 -2.72 -43.35
CA GLU A 24 -7.09 -4.05 -42.80
C GLU A 24 -7.84 -5.18 -43.51
N ASP A 25 -9.06 -4.92 -44.00
CA ASP A 25 -9.89 -5.90 -44.71
C ASP A 25 -9.35 -6.21 -46.12
N GLU A 26 -8.50 -5.33 -46.65
CA GLU A 26 -7.82 -5.49 -47.94
C GLU A 26 -6.54 -6.34 -47.81
N ILE A 27 -6.15 -6.75 -46.59
CA ILE A 27 -5.05 -7.69 -46.37
C ILE A 27 -5.59 -9.12 -46.33
N GLU A 28 -5.03 -10.01 -47.15
CA GLU A 28 -5.33 -11.44 -47.15
C GLU A 28 -4.70 -12.15 -45.93
N TRP A 29 -5.30 -11.96 -44.75
CA TRP A 29 -4.79 -12.48 -43.48
C TRP A 29 -4.70 -14.01 -43.38
N TYR A 30 -5.51 -14.74 -44.15
CA TYR A 30 -5.45 -16.19 -44.24
C TYR A 30 -4.11 -16.64 -44.83
N ASP A 31 -3.63 -15.94 -45.84
CA ASP A 31 -2.33 -16.21 -46.47
C ASP A 31 -1.18 -15.75 -45.57
N TRP A 32 -1.37 -14.71 -44.76
CA TRP A 32 -0.37 -14.25 -43.80
C TRP A 32 -0.17 -15.22 -42.63
N ASN A 33 -1.25 -15.68 -42.00
CA ASN A 33 -1.17 -16.67 -40.93
C ASN A 33 -0.71 -18.03 -41.45
N SER A 34 -1.17 -18.42 -42.64
CA SER A 34 -0.71 -19.64 -43.32
C SER A 34 0.76 -19.53 -43.73
N ALA A 35 1.22 -18.39 -44.24
CA ALA A 35 2.63 -18.14 -44.54
C ALA A 35 3.47 -18.27 -43.27
N LEU A 36 3.09 -17.62 -42.17
CA LEU A 36 3.78 -17.76 -40.88
C LEU A 36 3.72 -19.19 -40.31
N TYR A 37 2.66 -19.94 -40.59
CA TYR A 37 2.44 -21.32 -40.09
C TYR A 37 3.13 -22.40 -40.95
N TYR A 38 3.25 -22.21 -42.27
CA TYR A 38 3.78 -23.18 -43.23
C TYR A 38 5.23 -22.90 -43.65
N LEU A 39 5.89 -21.87 -43.11
CA LEU A 39 7.33 -21.72 -43.25
C LEU A 39 8.03 -22.97 -42.70
N ARG A 40 8.62 -23.75 -43.61
CA ARG A 40 9.57 -24.82 -43.25
C ARG A 40 10.64 -24.20 -42.36
N LYS A 41 11.12 -24.96 -41.36
CA LYS A 41 12.12 -24.54 -40.35
C LYS A 41 13.31 -23.73 -40.92
N ASP A 42 13.67 -23.96 -42.18
CA ASP A 42 14.86 -23.38 -42.83
C ASP A 42 14.63 -21.99 -43.47
N ASP A 43 13.40 -21.61 -43.84
CA ASP A 43 13.07 -20.28 -44.41
C ASP A 43 12.61 -19.26 -43.37
N TYR A 44 12.50 -19.72 -42.13
CA TYR A 44 11.93 -19.00 -40.99
C TYR A 44 12.77 -17.76 -40.60
N TRP A 45 14.09 -17.85 -40.77
CA TRP A 45 15.01 -16.76 -40.42
C TRP A 45 14.85 -15.53 -41.33
N GLY A 46 14.59 -15.74 -42.62
CA GLY A 46 14.43 -14.65 -43.60
C GLY A 46 13.21 -13.79 -43.31
N VAL A 47 12.07 -14.42 -43.03
CA VAL A 47 10.82 -13.72 -42.68
C VAL A 47 10.99 -12.95 -41.38
N ARG A 48 11.58 -13.57 -40.37
CA ARG A 48 11.81 -12.91 -39.09
C ARG A 48 12.73 -11.70 -39.20
N LYS A 49 13.85 -11.83 -39.92
CA LYS A 49 14.77 -10.70 -40.14
C LYS A 49 14.05 -9.56 -40.88
N ALA A 50 13.20 -9.89 -41.84
CA ALA A 50 12.38 -8.91 -42.55
C ALA A 50 11.32 -8.25 -41.65
N LEU A 51 10.75 -8.96 -40.68
CA LEU A 51 9.75 -8.44 -39.74
C LEU A 51 10.35 -7.69 -38.53
N THR A 52 11.65 -7.84 -38.26
CA THR A 52 12.34 -7.21 -37.11
C THR A 52 12.12 -5.68 -37.01
N PRO A 53 12.23 -4.90 -38.11
CA PRO A 53 11.93 -3.48 -38.08
C PRO A 53 10.49 -3.16 -37.66
N TYR A 54 9.52 -4.00 -38.04
CA TYR A 54 8.11 -3.83 -37.70
C TYR A 54 7.84 -4.17 -36.23
N TYR A 55 8.47 -5.21 -35.69
CA TYR A 55 8.43 -5.48 -34.25
C TYR A 55 9.00 -4.32 -33.45
N ARG A 56 10.16 -3.77 -33.85
CA ARG A 56 10.75 -2.58 -33.21
C ARG A 56 9.81 -1.39 -33.25
N ARG A 57 9.25 -1.06 -34.42
CA ARG A 57 8.30 0.05 -34.57
C ARG A 57 7.04 -0.16 -33.72
N PHE A 58 6.52 -1.38 -33.67
CA PHE A 58 5.35 -1.71 -32.86
C PHE A 58 5.65 -1.62 -31.36
N LEU A 59 6.81 -2.10 -30.91
CA LEU A 59 7.29 -1.96 -29.53
C LEU A 59 7.45 -0.49 -29.13
N MET A 60 8.00 0.33 -30.03
CA MET A 60 8.15 1.78 -29.85
C MET A 60 6.82 2.54 -29.97
N GLY A 61 5.68 1.86 -30.10
CA GLY A 61 4.37 2.50 -30.15
C GLY A 61 4.17 3.36 -31.41
N ASP A 62 4.74 2.99 -32.56
CA ASP A 62 4.61 3.79 -33.78
C ASP A 62 3.13 4.03 -34.14
N LYS A 63 2.76 5.31 -34.23
CA LYS A 63 1.41 5.79 -34.57
C LYS A 63 0.78 5.14 -35.79
N ALA A 64 1.58 4.65 -36.74
CA ALA A 64 1.08 3.94 -37.92
C ALA A 64 0.24 2.71 -37.55
N PHE A 65 0.56 2.03 -36.43
CA PHE A 65 -0.21 0.90 -35.92
C PHE A 65 -1.53 1.32 -35.24
N PHE A 66 -1.75 2.62 -34.97
CA PHE A 66 -2.89 3.12 -34.18
C PHE A 66 -3.82 4.06 -34.96
N ARG A 67 -3.64 4.20 -36.29
CA ARG A 67 -4.34 5.19 -37.13
C ARG A 67 -5.88 5.10 -37.12
N ASN A 68 -6.44 3.92 -36.87
CA ASN A 68 -7.89 3.70 -36.99
C ASN A 68 -8.63 3.75 -35.64
N GLY A 69 -7.98 4.21 -34.56
CA GLY A 69 -8.57 4.24 -33.21
C GLY A 69 -8.86 2.86 -32.60
N SER A 70 -8.80 1.78 -33.38
CA SER A 70 -8.90 0.41 -32.89
C SER A 70 -7.58 -0.03 -32.24
N THR A 71 -7.67 -0.41 -30.97
CA THR A 71 -6.57 -1.07 -30.26
C THR A 71 -6.42 -2.53 -30.66
N ASP A 72 -7.48 -3.16 -31.18
CA ASP A 72 -7.52 -4.55 -31.67
C ASP A 72 -7.51 -4.59 -33.20
N THR A 73 -6.33 -4.82 -33.80
CA THR A 73 -6.22 -5.06 -35.25
C THR A 73 -5.68 -6.48 -35.48
N HIS A 74 -6.08 -7.11 -36.58
CA HIS A 74 -5.52 -8.38 -37.04
C HIS A 74 -4.01 -8.31 -37.19
N LEU A 75 -3.45 -7.18 -37.68
CA LEU A 75 -2.01 -6.97 -37.78
C LEU A 75 -1.30 -7.05 -36.43
N LYS A 76 -1.80 -6.33 -35.42
CA LYS A 76 -1.21 -6.34 -34.07
C LYS A 76 -1.25 -7.74 -33.47
N ASN A 77 -2.39 -8.40 -33.56
CA ASN A 77 -2.58 -9.75 -33.06
C ASN A 77 -1.65 -10.76 -33.76
N ALA A 78 -1.46 -10.61 -35.06
CA ALA A 78 -0.66 -11.54 -35.83
C ALA A 78 0.85 -11.28 -35.60
N LEU A 79 1.28 -10.02 -35.48
CA LEU A 79 2.63 -9.67 -34.99
C LEU A 79 2.86 -10.24 -33.59
N LEU A 80 1.93 -10.06 -32.65
CA LEU A 80 2.03 -10.60 -31.30
C LEU A 80 2.09 -12.11 -31.25
N LYS A 81 1.23 -12.81 -31.99
CA LYS A 81 1.25 -14.28 -32.05
C LYS A 81 2.57 -14.80 -32.64
N SER A 82 3.11 -14.10 -33.63
CA SER A 82 4.46 -14.38 -34.14
C SER A 82 5.50 -14.14 -33.05
N ILE A 83 5.40 -13.05 -32.29
CA ILE A 83 6.29 -12.79 -31.16
C ILE A 83 6.13 -13.88 -30.05
N GLU A 84 4.93 -14.34 -29.74
CA GLU A 84 4.70 -15.38 -28.71
C GLU A 84 5.17 -16.78 -29.13
N ARG A 85 5.00 -17.16 -30.40
CA ARG A 85 5.35 -18.51 -30.90
C ARG A 85 6.85 -18.74 -31.07
N GLU A 86 7.62 -17.67 -31.20
CA GLU A 86 9.02 -17.70 -31.68
C GLU A 86 10.09 -17.60 -30.58
N GLY A 87 9.75 -18.01 -29.36
CA GLY A 87 10.40 -17.70 -28.07
C GLY A 87 11.89 -18.05 -27.84
N ARG A 88 12.78 -18.10 -28.84
CA ARG A 88 14.23 -18.35 -28.61
C ARG A 88 15.22 -17.41 -29.29
N TYR A 89 14.84 -16.58 -30.25
CA TYR A 89 15.86 -16.00 -31.13
C TYR A 89 15.85 -14.48 -31.32
N ALA A 90 14.82 -13.75 -30.88
CA ALA A 90 14.66 -12.32 -31.16
C ALA A 90 15.04 -11.34 -30.04
N GLY A 91 15.32 -11.78 -28.81
CA GLY A 91 15.52 -10.85 -27.68
C GLY A 91 16.72 -9.91 -27.85
N ARG A 92 17.85 -10.42 -28.36
CA ARG A 92 19.07 -9.60 -28.57
C ARG A 92 18.88 -8.45 -29.53
N ASP A 93 17.97 -8.62 -30.49
CA ASP A 93 17.62 -7.56 -31.45
C ASP A 93 16.80 -6.45 -30.79
N PHE A 94 16.60 -6.47 -29.47
CA PHE A 94 15.85 -5.47 -28.71
C PHE A 94 16.57 -4.99 -27.44
N ASP A 95 17.84 -5.41 -27.22
CA ASP A 95 18.61 -5.04 -26.02
C ASP A 95 18.86 -3.52 -25.91
N ASP A 96 18.88 -2.81 -27.04
CA ASP A 96 19.07 -1.35 -27.14
C ASP A 96 17.77 -0.54 -27.08
N ILE A 97 16.62 -1.20 -26.89
CA ILE A 97 15.33 -0.48 -26.81
C ILE A 97 15.21 0.25 -25.49
N ASP A 98 14.88 1.54 -25.58
CA ASP A 98 14.44 2.35 -24.46
C ASP A 98 13.00 1.99 -24.06
N LEU A 99 12.88 1.11 -23.06
CA LEU A 99 11.59 0.64 -22.56
C LEU A 99 10.76 1.74 -21.90
N VAL A 100 11.39 2.77 -21.32
CA VAL A 100 10.65 3.89 -20.70
C VAL A 100 10.00 4.73 -21.79
N LYS A 101 10.72 5.01 -22.88
CA LYS A 101 10.16 5.67 -24.06
C LYS A 101 9.07 4.82 -24.72
N CYS A 102 9.23 3.49 -24.80
CA CYS A 102 8.13 2.61 -25.24
C CYS A 102 6.87 2.82 -24.40
N ALA A 103 6.99 2.85 -23.08
CA ALA A 103 5.85 3.06 -22.19
C ALA A 103 5.17 4.43 -22.42
N GLU A 104 5.96 5.49 -22.67
CA GLU A 104 5.45 6.83 -23.01
C GLU A 104 4.65 6.84 -24.32
N GLU A 105 5.20 6.29 -25.40
CA GLU A 105 4.54 6.28 -26.73
C GLU A 105 3.25 5.44 -26.70
N TRP A 106 3.28 4.28 -26.03
CA TRP A 106 2.09 3.47 -25.84
C TRP A 106 1.01 4.19 -25.03
N ALA A 107 1.40 4.96 -24.01
CA ALA A 107 0.44 5.72 -23.22
C ALA A 107 -0.34 6.73 -24.07
N VAL A 108 0.31 7.42 -25.02
CA VAL A 108 -0.33 8.38 -25.93
C VAL A 108 -1.47 7.72 -26.70
N HIS A 109 -1.25 6.50 -27.20
CA HIS A 109 -2.23 5.77 -27.99
C HIS A 109 -3.36 5.16 -27.17
N LEU A 110 -3.10 4.85 -25.89
CA LEU A 110 -4.09 4.28 -24.98
C LEU A 110 -4.94 5.33 -24.26
N MET A 111 -4.74 6.62 -24.50
CA MET A 111 -5.50 7.71 -23.86
C MET A 111 -7.02 7.65 -24.13
N ALA A 112 -7.39 7.26 -25.36
CA ALA A 112 -8.78 7.09 -25.77
C ALA A 112 -9.35 5.73 -25.35
N ASP A 113 -8.50 4.76 -25.05
CA ASP A 113 -8.90 3.40 -24.72
C ASP A 113 -9.15 3.24 -23.20
N ASN A 114 -10.35 2.76 -22.87
CA ASN A 114 -10.71 2.42 -21.49
C ASN A 114 -10.31 0.98 -21.12
N HIS A 115 -9.82 0.19 -22.07
CA HIS A 115 -9.35 -1.17 -21.83
C HIS A 115 -7.98 -1.19 -21.12
N GLU A 116 -7.69 -2.36 -20.55
CA GLU A 116 -6.37 -2.66 -19.98
C GLU A 116 -5.29 -2.57 -21.04
N PRO A 117 -4.05 -2.22 -20.68
CA PRO A 117 -2.90 -2.25 -21.58
C PRO A 117 -2.47 -3.69 -21.92
N ARG A 118 -3.43 -4.54 -22.33
CA ARG A 118 -3.27 -5.98 -22.59
C ARG A 118 -2.15 -6.23 -23.60
N TYR A 119 -2.12 -5.44 -24.67
CA TYR A 119 -1.10 -5.58 -25.71
C TYR A 119 0.28 -5.20 -25.24
N PHE A 120 0.39 -4.17 -24.40
CA PHE A 120 1.67 -3.83 -23.80
C PHE A 120 2.15 -4.93 -22.84
N PHE A 121 1.26 -5.52 -22.03
CA PHE A 121 1.58 -6.70 -21.22
C PHE A 121 2.10 -7.86 -22.08
N MET A 122 1.39 -8.18 -23.17
CA MET A 122 1.79 -9.28 -24.05
C MET A 122 3.12 -8.99 -24.74
N LEU A 123 3.37 -7.75 -25.14
CA LEU A 123 4.65 -7.34 -25.71
C LEU A 123 5.77 -7.45 -24.68
N MET A 124 5.56 -6.95 -23.47
CA MET A 124 6.57 -7.03 -22.42
C MET A 124 6.89 -8.48 -22.10
N GLN A 125 5.88 -9.31 -21.83
CA GLN A 125 6.07 -10.74 -21.58
C GLN A 125 6.82 -11.40 -22.74
N ALA A 126 6.48 -11.06 -23.97
CA ALA A 126 7.12 -11.65 -25.14
C ALA A 126 8.56 -11.15 -25.37
N ILE A 127 8.92 -9.94 -24.94
CA ILE A 127 10.33 -9.47 -24.88
C ILE A 127 11.11 -10.25 -23.81
N LEU A 128 10.51 -10.45 -22.63
CA LEU A 128 11.13 -11.07 -21.46
C LEU A 128 11.40 -12.57 -21.67
N MET A 129 10.47 -13.29 -22.31
CA MET A 129 10.62 -14.71 -22.66
C MET A 129 11.77 -15.01 -23.66
N ARG A 130 12.53 -14.00 -24.12
CA ARG A 130 13.44 -14.11 -25.26
C ARG A 130 14.91 -13.78 -24.97
N ASP A 131 15.33 -13.80 -23.70
CA ASP A 131 16.69 -13.39 -23.27
C ASP A 131 17.06 -11.94 -23.63
N CYS A 132 16.07 -11.06 -23.83
CA CYS A 132 16.34 -9.63 -23.90
C CYS A 132 16.92 -9.20 -22.55
N LYS A 133 18.08 -8.53 -22.57
CA LYS A 133 18.79 -8.08 -21.36
C LYS A 133 18.93 -6.56 -21.39
N PRO A 134 17.80 -5.82 -21.35
CA PRO A 134 17.90 -4.39 -21.14
C PRO A 134 18.54 -4.15 -19.77
N ASP A 135 19.16 -2.98 -19.60
CA ASP A 135 19.69 -2.60 -18.28
C ASP A 135 18.54 -2.32 -17.32
N TRP A 136 18.06 -3.37 -16.66
CA TRP A 136 16.95 -3.30 -15.70
C TRP A 136 17.25 -2.35 -14.54
N ASN A 137 18.51 -2.12 -14.19
CA ASN A 137 18.86 -1.16 -13.15
C ASN A 137 18.70 0.28 -13.66
N ALA A 138 19.13 0.57 -14.88
CA ALA A 138 18.90 1.87 -15.52
C ALA A 138 17.40 2.16 -15.64
N VAL A 139 16.63 1.19 -16.16
CA VAL A 139 15.16 1.30 -16.29
C VAL A 139 14.51 1.56 -14.93
N TYR A 140 14.92 0.83 -13.89
CA TYR A 140 14.40 1.01 -12.53
C TYR A 140 14.66 2.42 -11.99
N GLU A 141 15.90 2.91 -12.08
CA GLU A 141 16.25 4.23 -11.55
C GLU A 141 15.56 5.37 -12.32
N GLU A 142 15.38 5.22 -13.63
CA GLU A 142 14.62 6.18 -14.42
C GLU A 142 13.13 6.18 -14.03
N LEU A 143 12.49 5.01 -13.97
CA LEU A 143 11.09 4.90 -13.58
C LEU A 143 10.85 5.42 -12.16
N LYS A 144 11.79 5.20 -11.24
CA LYS A 144 11.71 5.73 -9.88
C LYS A 144 11.70 7.26 -9.88
N LYS A 145 12.58 7.91 -10.67
CA LYS A 145 12.59 9.38 -10.82
C LYS A 145 11.31 9.90 -11.46
N LYS A 146 10.79 9.19 -12.47
CA LYS A 146 9.54 9.52 -13.16
C LYS A 146 8.35 9.40 -12.21
N LEU A 147 8.20 8.29 -11.49
CA LEU A 147 7.09 8.08 -10.56
C LEU A 147 7.15 9.00 -9.34
N ALA A 148 8.33 9.34 -8.83
CA ALA A 148 8.49 10.32 -7.75
C ALA A 148 7.98 11.73 -8.15
N ASN A 149 8.04 12.05 -9.44
CA ASN A 149 7.58 13.32 -10.00
C ASN A 149 6.21 13.21 -10.70
N ALA A 150 5.45 12.13 -10.50
CA ALA A 150 4.20 11.86 -11.22
C ALA A 150 3.14 12.98 -11.07
N ARG A 151 3.20 13.77 -9.99
CA ARG A 151 2.33 14.94 -9.78
C ARG A 151 2.61 16.09 -10.76
N ASN A 152 3.83 16.17 -11.30
CA ASN A 152 4.30 17.31 -12.08
C ASN A 152 4.28 17.07 -13.59
N PHE A 153 4.18 15.82 -14.03
CA PHE A 153 4.19 15.48 -15.47
C PHE A 153 3.49 14.15 -15.75
N GLY A 154 3.08 13.96 -17.00
CA GLY A 154 2.41 12.74 -17.46
C GLY A 154 0.92 12.75 -17.14
N ASN A 155 0.18 11.86 -17.80
CA ASN A 155 -1.25 11.66 -17.56
C ASN A 155 -1.49 10.29 -16.90
N PHE A 156 -2.72 10.05 -16.45
CA PHE A 156 -3.11 8.81 -15.77
C PHE A 156 -2.72 7.53 -16.53
N LYS A 157 -2.71 7.52 -17.87
CA LYS A 157 -2.24 6.38 -18.69
C LYS A 157 -0.72 6.27 -18.72
N THR A 158 -0.01 7.38 -18.82
CA THR A 158 1.46 7.40 -18.77
C THR A 158 1.94 6.80 -17.44
N HIS A 159 1.31 7.19 -16.33
CA HIS A 159 1.61 6.61 -15.02
C HIS A 159 1.19 5.15 -14.91
N GLU A 160 0.10 4.73 -15.54
CA GLU A 160 -0.28 3.30 -15.62
C GLU A 160 0.83 2.47 -16.30
N MET A 161 1.36 2.97 -17.41
CA MET A 161 2.41 2.31 -18.17
C MET A 161 3.74 2.28 -17.39
N TYR A 162 4.09 3.36 -16.68
CA TYR A 162 5.25 3.36 -15.80
C TYR A 162 5.13 2.39 -14.63
N CYS A 163 3.97 2.33 -13.96
CA CYS A 163 3.75 1.39 -12.87
C CYS A 163 3.80 -0.07 -13.37
N LEU A 164 3.29 -0.32 -14.58
CA LEU A 164 3.35 -1.64 -15.20
C LEU A 164 4.80 -2.04 -15.48
N LEU A 165 5.54 -1.17 -16.17
CA LEU A 165 6.94 -1.41 -16.48
C LEU A 165 7.81 -1.51 -15.21
N MET A 166 7.50 -0.72 -14.17
CA MET A 166 8.14 -0.82 -12.86
C MET A 166 7.89 -2.22 -12.28
N GLY A 167 6.66 -2.72 -12.34
CA GLY A 167 6.34 -4.05 -11.83
C GLY A 167 7.11 -5.16 -12.54
N VAL A 168 7.15 -5.12 -13.88
CA VAL A 168 8.00 -6.01 -14.70
C VAL A 168 9.46 -5.92 -14.28
N THR A 169 9.99 -4.70 -14.18
CA THR A 169 11.39 -4.44 -13.84
C THR A 169 11.74 -4.98 -12.45
N MET A 170 10.83 -4.87 -11.49
CA MET A 170 11.06 -5.39 -10.13
C MET A 170 11.07 -6.92 -10.10
N ILE A 171 10.20 -7.58 -10.86
CA ILE A 171 10.22 -9.05 -11.02
C ILE A 171 11.54 -9.49 -11.68
N GLU A 172 11.97 -8.79 -12.73
CA GLU A 172 13.20 -9.15 -13.44
C GLU A 172 14.48 -8.94 -12.62
N ARG A 173 14.48 -7.94 -11.74
CA ARG A 173 15.59 -7.69 -10.81
C ARG A 173 15.60 -8.63 -9.60
N ALA A 174 14.49 -9.34 -9.34
CA ALA A 174 14.43 -10.29 -8.25
C ALA A 174 15.33 -11.50 -8.54
N ALA A 175 16.03 -11.99 -7.51
CA ALA A 175 16.88 -13.16 -7.57
C ALA A 175 16.05 -14.46 -7.56
N LEU A 176 15.32 -14.71 -8.64
CA LEU A 176 14.38 -15.83 -8.83
C LEU A 176 14.70 -16.60 -10.12
N SER A 177 14.22 -17.86 -10.20
CA SER A 177 14.30 -18.64 -11.45
C SER A 177 13.43 -18.02 -12.55
N ARG A 178 13.72 -18.36 -13.82
CA ARG A 178 12.92 -17.86 -14.95
C ARG A 178 11.46 -18.34 -14.84
N GLU A 179 11.23 -19.60 -14.50
CA GLU A 179 9.86 -20.12 -14.35
C GLU A 179 9.08 -19.31 -13.31
N LYS A 180 9.74 -18.95 -12.20
CA LYS A 180 9.11 -18.19 -11.14
C LYS A 180 8.78 -16.75 -11.54
N LYS A 181 9.65 -16.12 -12.33
CA LYS A 181 9.36 -14.79 -12.91
C LYS A 181 8.17 -14.85 -13.85
N ASP A 182 8.09 -15.86 -14.71
CA ASP A 182 6.96 -16.05 -15.63
C ASP A 182 5.64 -16.22 -14.87
N GLU A 183 5.62 -17.00 -13.77
CA GLU A 183 4.45 -17.13 -12.89
C GLU A 183 4.02 -15.78 -12.30
N LEU A 184 4.98 -15.00 -11.78
CA LEU A 184 4.71 -13.69 -11.16
C LEU A 184 4.23 -12.65 -12.17
N GLU A 185 4.78 -12.64 -13.38
CA GLU A 185 4.31 -11.80 -14.49
C GLU A 185 2.87 -12.15 -14.89
N MET A 186 2.55 -13.45 -14.96
CA MET A 186 1.17 -13.91 -15.23
C MET A 186 0.19 -13.50 -14.14
N LEU A 187 0.59 -13.60 -12.86
CA LEU A 187 -0.21 -13.13 -11.73
C LEU A 187 -0.41 -11.61 -11.79
N MET A 188 0.65 -10.86 -12.08
CA MET A 188 0.59 -9.40 -12.23
C MET A 188 -0.40 -8.99 -13.33
N ARG A 189 -0.34 -9.65 -14.49
CA ARG A 189 -1.27 -9.42 -15.60
C ARG A 189 -2.71 -9.74 -15.20
N ARG A 190 -2.95 -10.90 -14.58
CA ARG A 190 -4.29 -11.36 -14.19
C ARG A 190 -4.96 -10.41 -13.18
N HIS A 191 -4.17 -9.83 -12.28
CA HIS A 191 -4.66 -9.00 -11.18
C HIS A 191 -4.35 -7.50 -11.37
N TRP A 192 -3.94 -7.07 -12.57
CA TRP A 192 -3.46 -5.71 -12.82
C TRP A 192 -4.41 -4.61 -12.33
N GLN A 193 -5.72 -4.79 -12.51
CA GLN A 193 -6.72 -3.84 -12.02
C GLN A 193 -6.63 -3.60 -10.51
N PHE A 194 -6.39 -4.65 -9.73
CA PHE A 194 -6.23 -4.51 -8.29
C PHE A 194 -4.86 -3.90 -7.94
N ILE A 195 -3.81 -4.34 -8.64
CA ILE A 195 -2.43 -3.88 -8.44
C ILE A 195 -2.30 -2.38 -8.73
N LYS A 196 -2.95 -1.84 -9.77
CA LYS A 196 -2.90 -0.40 -10.06
C LYS A 196 -3.61 0.44 -8.98
N TYR A 197 -4.65 -0.10 -8.32
CA TYR A 197 -5.27 0.57 -7.18
C TYR A 197 -4.31 0.61 -6.00
N MET A 198 -3.60 -0.49 -5.74
CA MET A 198 -2.53 -0.54 -4.73
C MET A 198 -1.44 0.48 -5.03
N TYR A 199 -0.91 0.51 -6.26
CA TYR A 199 0.04 1.56 -6.68
C TYR A 199 -0.50 2.95 -6.36
N SER A 200 -1.77 3.21 -6.69
CA SER A 200 -2.35 4.53 -6.50
C SER A 200 -2.30 5.00 -5.05
N VAL A 201 -2.67 4.09 -4.15
CA VAL A 201 -2.66 4.33 -2.69
C VAL A 201 -1.24 4.46 -2.16
N LEU A 202 -0.29 3.66 -2.64
CA LEU A 202 1.07 3.64 -2.09
C LEU A 202 1.95 4.80 -2.57
N ILE A 203 1.70 5.32 -3.77
CA ILE A 203 2.46 6.46 -4.31
C ILE A 203 1.73 7.80 -4.14
N HIS A 204 0.55 7.80 -3.51
CA HIS A 204 -0.33 8.96 -3.33
C HIS A 204 -0.64 9.70 -4.64
N TYR A 205 -0.88 8.93 -5.70
CA TYR A 205 -1.25 9.45 -7.02
C TYR A 205 -2.19 8.48 -7.74
N ILE A 206 -3.21 8.95 -8.46
CA ILE A 206 -4.20 8.08 -9.11
C ILE A 206 -3.65 7.52 -10.43
N VAL A 207 -3.47 6.20 -10.50
CA VAL A 207 -2.83 5.50 -11.62
C VAL A 207 -3.89 4.81 -12.50
N GLY A 208 -3.87 5.08 -13.81
CA GLY A 208 -4.66 4.33 -14.79
C GLY A 208 -6.18 4.48 -14.65
N LEU A 209 -6.64 5.53 -13.97
CA LEU A 209 -8.04 5.84 -13.78
C LEU A 209 -8.30 7.32 -14.10
N LYS A 210 -9.42 7.59 -14.77
CA LYS A 210 -9.92 8.95 -15.04
C LYS A 210 -10.67 9.55 -13.84
N VAL A 211 -10.46 9.01 -12.64
CA VAL A 211 -11.15 9.49 -11.43
C VAL A 211 -10.29 10.55 -10.74
N GLU A 212 -10.94 11.50 -10.10
CA GLU A 212 -10.27 12.70 -9.58
C GLU A 212 -9.91 12.60 -8.09
N ASN A 213 -10.42 11.58 -7.39
CA ASN A 213 -10.23 11.42 -5.95
C ASN A 213 -10.05 9.96 -5.51
N PHE A 214 -9.45 9.78 -4.33
CA PHE A 214 -9.15 8.46 -3.77
C PHE A 214 -10.38 7.72 -3.22
N ALA A 215 -11.49 8.39 -2.96
CA ALA A 215 -12.75 7.70 -2.62
C ALA A 215 -13.26 6.88 -3.81
N ALA A 216 -13.16 7.40 -5.03
CA ALA A 216 -13.49 6.67 -6.24
C ALA A 216 -12.54 5.48 -6.50
N VAL A 217 -11.25 5.62 -6.17
CA VAL A 217 -10.28 4.51 -6.21
C VAL A 217 -10.68 3.42 -5.22
N ALA A 218 -11.00 3.80 -3.97
CA ALA A 218 -11.49 2.89 -2.93
C ALA A 218 -12.75 2.13 -3.35
N ASN A 219 -13.72 2.82 -3.97
CA ASN A 219 -14.90 2.16 -4.52
C ASN A 219 -14.55 1.17 -5.65
N SER A 220 -13.62 1.55 -6.53
CA SER A 220 -13.17 0.73 -7.65
C SER A 220 -12.48 -0.56 -7.22
N ALA A 221 -11.79 -0.54 -6.08
CA ALA A 221 -11.20 -1.72 -5.45
C ALA A 221 -12.25 -2.68 -4.88
N CYS A 222 -13.47 -2.22 -4.55
CA CYS A 222 -14.55 -3.03 -3.97
C CYS A 222 -15.29 -3.91 -4.99
N LYS A 223 -14.59 -4.44 -6.00
CA LYS A 223 -15.12 -5.42 -6.97
C LYS A 223 -14.90 -6.85 -6.47
N LYS A 224 -15.81 -7.76 -6.78
CA LYS A 224 -15.76 -9.17 -6.32
C LYS A 224 -14.43 -9.87 -6.60
N SER A 225 -13.81 -9.61 -7.75
CA SER A 225 -12.50 -10.18 -8.12
C SER A 225 -11.35 -9.74 -7.20
N SER A 226 -11.53 -8.66 -6.44
CA SER A 226 -10.54 -8.11 -5.49
C SER A 226 -10.80 -8.53 -4.04
N TYR A 227 -11.94 -9.17 -3.74
CA TYR A 227 -12.34 -9.47 -2.36
C TYR A 227 -11.30 -10.31 -1.59
N PRO A 228 -10.69 -11.37 -2.16
CA PRO A 228 -9.69 -12.17 -1.45
C PRO A 228 -8.45 -11.35 -1.03
N PHE A 229 -8.17 -10.25 -1.72
CA PHE A 229 -7.01 -9.39 -1.50
C PHE A 229 -7.36 -8.06 -0.81
N MET A 230 -8.64 -7.85 -0.47
CA MET A 230 -9.14 -6.58 0.05
C MET A 230 -8.41 -6.13 1.31
N HIS A 231 -7.95 -7.08 2.13
CA HIS A 231 -7.18 -6.80 3.33
C HIS A 231 -5.89 -6.01 3.06
N TRP A 232 -5.21 -6.25 1.93
CA TRP A 232 -4.02 -5.48 1.53
C TRP A 232 -4.37 -4.04 1.23
N PHE A 233 -5.42 -3.83 0.43
CA PHE A 233 -5.88 -2.50 0.06
C PHE A 233 -6.39 -1.73 1.28
N TYR A 234 -7.17 -2.36 2.15
CA TYR A 234 -7.68 -1.75 3.37
C TYR A 234 -6.54 -1.23 4.27
N LYS A 235 -5.52 -2.06 4.53
CA LYS A 235 -4.39 -1.66 5.38
C LYS A 235 -3.63 -0.48 4.77
N ALA A 236 -3.26 -0.59 3.49
CA ALA A 236 -2.56 0.47 2.77
C ALA A 236 -3.38 1.78 2.72
N PHE A 237 -4.68 1.67 2.46
CA PHE A 237 -5.58 2.83 2.39
C PHE A 237 -5.76 3.48 3.77
N ASN A 238 -5.84 2.67 4.83
CA ASN A 238 -5.98 3.16 6.19
C ASN A 238 -4.74 3.89 6.69
N GLU A 239 -3.54 3.36 6.41
CA GLU A 239 -2.27 4.01 6.76
C GLU A 239 -2.12 5.39 6.12
N ASN A 240 -2.65 5.54 4.91
CA ASN A 240 -2.50 6.75 4.12
C ASN A 240 -3.78 7.62 4.10
N PHE A 241 -4.77 7.30 4.94
CA PHE A 241 -6.13 7.84 4.80
C PHE A 241 -6.17 9.36 4.83
N ASP A 242 -5.49 10.00 5.79
CA ASP A 242 -5.51 11.46 5.93
C ASP A 242 -4.78 12.18 4.79
N ALA A 243 -3.72 11.57 4.25
CA ALA A 243 -2.99 12.11 3.11
C ALA A 243 -3.80 11.99 1.80
N LEU A 244 -4.53 10.88 1.64
CA LEU A 244 -5.32 10.59 0.44
C LEU A 244 -6.68 11.29 0.44
N CYS A 245 -7.28 11.47 1.61
CA CYS A 245 -8.62 12.03 1.81
C CYS A 245 -8.60 13.14 2.90
N PRO A 246 -7.92 14.27 2.63
CA PRO A 246 -7.81 15.37 3.58
C PRO A 246 -9.17 16.01 3.88
N GLU A 247 -9.26 16.70 5.01
CA GLU A 247 -10.47 17.44 5.38
C GLU A 247 -10.77 18.57 4.39
N GLY A 248 -12.06 18.83 4.15
CA GLY A 248 -12.51 19.91 3.25
C GLY A 248 -12.44 19.59 1.75
N LEU A 249 -11.89 18.44 1.33
CA LEU A 249 -11.89 18.04 -0.07
C LEU A 249 -13.30 17.60 -0.51
N ILE A 250 -13.88 18.32 -1.46
CA ILE A 250 -15.19 18.05 -2.05
C ILE A 250 -15.01 17.39 -3.42
N ASP A 251 -15.78 16.34 -3.65
CA ASP A 251 -15.87 15.69 -4.95
C ASP A 251 -16.66 16.59 -5.91
N PRO A 252 -16.04 17.08 -7.00
CA PRO A 252 -16.68 18.01 -7.92
C PRO A 252 -17.87 17.41 -8.67
N HIS A 253 -17.95 16.08 -8.79
CA HIS A 253 -19.07 15.42 -9.49
C HIS A 253 -20.29 15.21 -8.60
N SER A 254 -20.09 14.84 -7.34
CA SER A 254 -21.18 14.52 -6.41
C SER A 254 -21.53 15.66 -5.45
N GLY A 255 -20.65 16.65 -5.31
CA GLY A 255 -20.78 17.75 -4.34
C GLY A 255 -20.62 17.30 -2.88
N LYS A 256 -20.20 16.05 -2.64
CA LYS A 256 -20.06 15.46 -1.30
C LYS A 256 -18.61 15.46 -0.84
N SER A 257 -18.40 15.40 0.47
CA SER A 257 -17.07 15.23 1.06
C SER A 257 -16.42 13.94 0.55
N VAL A 258 -15.22 14.04 -0.03
CA VAL A 258 -14.43 12.87 -0.45
C VAL A 258 -14.13 11.99 0.75
N ARG A 259 -13.83 12.60 1.91
CA ARG A 259 -13.52 11.89 3.16
C ARG A 259 -14.71 11.06 3.65
N GLU A 260 -15.93 11.60 3.62
CA GLU A 260 -17.13 10.85 4.01
C GLU A 260 -17.41 9.68 3.07
N GLN A 261 -17.26 9.89 1.76
CA GLN A 261 -17.38 8.82 0.77
C GLN A 261 -16.32 7.72 1.00
N ALA A 262 -15.07 8.12 1.26
CA ALA A 262 -13.99 7.19 1.57
C ALA A 262 -14.26 6.38 2.85
N LEU A 263 -14.84 6.99 3.89
CA LEU A 263 -15.26 6.28 5.11
C LEU A 263 -16.34 5.23 4.83
N ALA A 264 -17.34 5.57 4.00
CA ALA A 264 -18.37 4.62 3.59
C ALA A 264 -17.78 3.43 2.81
N HIS A 265 -16.85 3.70 1.89
CA HIS A 265 -16.14 2.65 1.16
C HIS A 265 -15.24 1.82 2.08
N LYS A 266 -14.57 2.43 3.05
CA LYS A 266 -13.77 1.72 4.05
C LYS A 266 -14.64 0.75 4.86
N LYS A 267 -15.82 1.17 5.31
CA LYS A 267 -16.78 0.26 5.99
C LYS A 267 -17.16 -0.92 5.11
N LYS A 268 -17.45 -0.68 3.82
CA LYS A 268 -17.72 -1.74 2.85
C LYS A 268 -16.53 -2.70 2.70
N MET A 269 -15.30 -2.22 2.73
CA MET A 269 -14.10 -3.07 2.71
C MET A 269 -14.02 -3.95 3.97
N GLU A 270 -14.35 -3.42 5.15
CA GLU A 270 -14.40 -4.21 6.38
C GLU A 270 -15.41 -5.35 6.29
N ASP A 271 -16.60 -5.07 5.74
CA ASP A 271 -17.63 -6.08 5.55
C ASP A 271 -17.18 -7.17 4.56
N ILE A 272 -16.48 -6.78 3.49
CA ILE A 272 -15.85 -7.71 2.55
C ILE A 272 -14.80 -8.58 3.26
N ILE A 273 -13.92 -7.98 4.05
CA ILE A 273 -12.87 -8.70 4.79
C ILE A 273 -13.50 -9.68 5.80
N LYS A 274 -14.54 -9.27 6.51
CA LYS A 274 -15.23 -10.12 7.49
C LYS A 274 -15.86 -11.35 6.85
N SER A 275 -16.36 -11.21 5.62
CA SER A 275 -17.09 -12.25 4.89
C SER A 275 -16.26 -13.03 3.87
N THR A 276 -15.00 -12.67 3.65
CA THR A 276 -14.16 -13.30 2.61
C THR A 276 -12.84 -13.81 3.20
N LYS A 277 -12.54 -15.09 2.97
CA LYS A 277 -11.25 -15.67 3.32
C LYS A 277 -10.10 -15.01 2.52
N PRO A 278 -9.03 -14.52 3.19
CA PRO A 278 -7.87 -13.98 2.52
C PRO A 278 -7.16 -15.02 1.65
N SER A 279 -6.75 -14.63 0.43
CA SER A 279 -5.90 -15.46 -0.43
C SER A 279 -4.43 -15.00 -0.34
N PRO A 280 -3.45 -15.94 -0.26
CA PRO A 280 -2.03 -15.62 -0.29
C PRO A 280 -1.46 -15.44 -1.70
N ASP A 281 -2.26 -15.59 -2.77
CA ASP A 281 -1.77 -15.67 -4.16
C ASP A 281 -0.93 -14.44 -4.60
N LEU A 282 -1.20 -13.28 -4.01
CA LEU A 282 -0.47 -12.05 -4.34
C LEU A 282 0.69 -11.76 -3.39
N ASP A 283 0.86 -12.48 -2.28
CA ASP A 283 1.77 -12.10 -1.19
C ASP A 283 3.23 -12.00 -1.66
N GLU A 284 3.68 -12.98 -2.44
CA GLU A 284 5.05 -13.00 -2.98
C GLU A 284 5.26 -11.89 -4.01
N LEU A 285 4.31 -11.70 -4.92
CA LEU A 285 4.37 -10.60 -5.91
C LEU A 285 4.41 -9.25 -5.20
N PHE A 286 3.57 -9.07 -4.19
CA PHE A 286 3.48 -7.87 -3.37
C PHE A 286 4.80 -7.63 -2.61
N ALA A 287 5.42 -8.64 -2.02
CA ALA A 287 6.72 -8.52 -1.38
C ALA A 287 7.83 -8.06 -2.36
N ILE A 288 7.73 -8.41 -3.64
CA ILE A 288 8.66 -7.96 -4.69
C ILE A 288 8.34 -6.53 -5.13
N LEU A 289 7.06 -6.21 -5.39
CA LEU A 289 6.64 -4.92 -5.92
C LEU A 289 6.74 -3.79 -4.89
N PHE A 290 6.53 -4.06 -3.60
CA PHE A 290 6.54 -3.03 -2.56
C PHE A 290 7.28 -3.47 -1.28
N PRO A 291 8.57 -3.82 -1.35
CA PRO A 291 9.28 -4.57 -0.30
C PRO A 291 9.39 -3.87 1.05
N LYS A 292 9.44 -2.53 1.08
CA LYS A 292 9.45 -1.74 2.33
C LYS A 292 8.03 -1.49 2.83
N VAL A 293 7.20 -0.96 1.94
CA VAL A 293 5.84 -0.52 2.24
C VAL A 293 4.97 -1.69 2.69
N ILE A 294 5.04 -2.85 2.02
CA ILE A 294 4.29 -4.03 2.44
C ILE A 294 4.75 -4.57 3.77
N LYS A 295 6.04 -4.54 4.12
CA LYS A 295 6.47 -5.00 5.44
C LYS A 295 5.86 -4.15 6.56
N ASP A 296 5.66 -2.87 6.33
CA ASP A 296 5.04 -1.97 7.31
C ASP A 296 3.51 -2.10 7.31
N VAL A 297 2.88 -2.14 6.13
CA VAL A 297 1.45 -2.43 5.96
C VAL A 297 1.10 -3.80 6.57
N MET A 298 1.95 -4.81 6.44
CA MET A 298 1.77 -6.15 7.01
C MET A 298 1.65 -6.14 8.54
N LYS A 299 2.40 -5.27 9.22
CA LYS A 299 2.37 -5.15 10.69
C LYS A 299 1.02 -4.64 11.19
N GLN A 300 0.26 -3.95 10.35
CA GLN A 300 -1.05 -3.44 10.74
C GLN A 300 -2.06 -4.58 10.85
N ALA A 301 -2.85 -4.56 11.92
CA ALA A 301 -3.95 -5.49 12.09
C ALA A 301 -5.04 -5.23 11.03
N ARG A 302 -5.51 -6.30 10.38
CA ARG A 302 -6.76 -6.24 9.61
C ARG A 302 -7.95 -6.60 10.53
N PRO A 303 -9.18 -6.21 10.17
CA PRO A 303 -10.37 -6.82 10.75
C PRO A 303 -10.31 -8.35 10.64
N LYS A 304 -10.66 -9.04 11.73
CA LYS A 304 -10.81 -10.51 11.73
C LYS A 304 -12.01 -10.93 10.88
N THR A 305 -11.92 -12.09 10.25
CA THR A 305 -13.05 -12.72 9.56
C THR A 305 -14.08 -13.23 10.57
N TYR A 306 -15.31 -13.50 10.12
CA TYR A 306 -16.30 -14.15 10.99
C TYR A 306 -15.82 -15.52 11.48
N GLU A 307 -15.19 -16.31 10.60
CA GLU A 307 -14.58 -17.61 10.96
C GLU A 307 -13.50 -17.46 12.05
N GLU A 308 -12.64 -16.42 11.95
CA GLU A 308 -11.62 -16.15 12.97
C GLU A 308 -12.22 -15.71 14.31
N LEU A 309 -13.32 -14.95 14.27
CA LEU A 309 -14.04 -14.54 15.47
C LEU A 309 -14.76 -15.72 16.13
N GLU A 310 -15.35 -16.63 15.34
CA GLU A 310 -15.94 -17.87 15.85
C GLU A 310 -14.89 -18.73 16.55
N ALA A 311 -13.71 -18.90 15.94
CA ALA A 311 -12.59 -19.61 16.56
C ALA A 311 -12.11 -18.95 17.86
N ASP A 312 -12.05 -17.61 17.91
CA ASP A 312 -11.73 -16.89 19.16
C ASP A 312 -12.80 -17.13 20.23
N ILE A 313 -14.09 -17.13 19.88
CA ILE A 313 -15.21 -17.37 20.80
C ILE A 313 -15.13 -18.80 21.36
N ASP A 314 -14.81 -19.78 20.53
CA ASP A 314 -14.65 -21.17 20.95
C ASP A 314 -13.47 -21.35 21.90
N ASP A 315 -12.32 -20.72 21.62
CA ASP A 315 -11.16 -20.70 22.52
C ASP A 315 -11.50 -20.00 23.85
N LEU A 316 -12.19 -18.85 23.79
CA LEU A 316 -12.60 -18.11 24.97
C LEU A 316 -13.58 -18.92 25.84
N THR A 317 -14.53 -19.59 25.20
CA THR A 317 -15.51 -20.48 25.85
C THR A 317 -14.82 -21.66 26.51
N THR A 318 -13.83 -22.25 25.83
CA THR A 318 -13.00 -23.34 26.37
C THR A 318 -12.22 -22.89 27.59
N ARG A 319 -11.58 -21.72 27.54
CA ARG A 319 -10.85 -21.13 28.67
C ARG A 319 -11.78 -20.80 29.83
N TYR A 320 -12.96 -20.22 29.55
CA TYR A 320 -13.97 -19.92 30.54
C TYR A 320 -14.45 -21.19 31.27
N ASN A 321 -14.79 -22.24 30.52
CA ASN A 321 -15.21 -23.53 31.09
C ASN A 321 -14.11 -24.15 31.96
N LYS A 322 -12.84 -23.99 31.57
CA LYS A 322 -11.70 -24.45 32.39
C LYS A 322 -11.61 -23.68 33.71
N VAL A 323 -11.72 -22.35 33.68
CA VAL A 323 -11.73 -21.52 34.90
C VAL A 323 -12.92 -21.85 35.79
N LEU A 324 -14.11 -22.00 35.21
CA LEU A 324 -15.32 -22.37 35.94
C LEU A 324 -15.19 -23.75 36.61
N SER A 325 -14.57 -24.71 35.92
CA SER A 325 -14.30 -26.05 36.48
C SER A 325 -13.29 -25.98 37.64
N GLN A 326 -12.23 -25.18 37.49
CA GLN A 326 -11.27 -24.94 38.56
C GLN A 326 -11.91 -24.25 39.77
N LEU A 327 -12.78 -23.26 39.54
CA LEU A 327 -13.51 -22.57 40.59
C LEU A 327 -14.49 -23.50 41.31
N THR A 328 -15.23 -24.31 40.56
CA THR A 328 -16.15 -25.32 41.11
C THR A 328 -15.41 -26.33 41.99
N ASN A 329 -14.23 -26.78 41.55
CA ASN A 329 -13.39 -27.69 42.35
C ASN A 329 -12.85 -27.00 43.61
N ALA A 330 -12.37 -25.76 43.51
CA ALA A 330 -11.89 -25.00 44.66
C ALA A 330 -13.03 -24.74 45.68
N VAL A 331 -14.23 -24.40 45.20
CA VAL A 331 -15.44 -24.26 46.03
C VAL A 331 -15.78 -25.57 46.74
N ARG A 332 -15.71 -26.70 46.04
CA ARG A 332 -15.87 -28.03 46.66
C ARG A 332 -14.80 -28.34 47.69
N ASP A 333 -13.55 -27.93 47.47
CA ASP A 333 -12.47 -28.14 48.43
C ASP A 333 -12.65 -27.26 49.68
N VAL A 334 -13.20 -26.06 49.54
CA VAL A 334 -13.65 -25.21 50.67
C VAL A 334 -14.84 -25.84 51.39
N GLU A 335 -15.82 -26.39 50.67
CA GLU A 335 -17.00 -27.03 51.23
C GLU A 335 -16.67 -28.32 52.00
N ASN A 336 -15.61 -29.02 51.61
CA ASN A 336 -15.12 -30.21 52.29
C ASN A 336 -14.06 -29.91 53.38
N ASP A 337 -13.94 -28.66 53.84
CA ASP A 337 -12.97 -28.19 54.86
C ASP A 337 -11.49 -28.56 54.54
N LYS A 338 -11.14 -28.73 53.25
CA LYS A 338 -9.77 -29.05 52.82
C LYS A 338 -8.89 -27.82 52.63
N ILE A 339 -9.48 -26.63 52.59
CA ILE A 339 -8.77 -25.36 52.41
C ILE A 339 -8.92 -24.56 53.71
N SER A 340 -7.80 -24.19 54.32
CA SER A 340 -7.84 -23.39 55.54
C SER A 340 -8.33 -21.97 55.23
N PRO A 341 -9.05 -21.33 56.16
CA PRO A 341 -9.46 -19.93 56.02
C PRO A 341 -8.27 -18.97 55.83
N GLU A 342 -7.12 -19.31 56.40
CA GLU A 342 -5.89 -18.52 56.30
C GLU A 342 -5.29 -18.59 54.90
N ASP A 343 -5.36 -19.76 54.24
CA ASP A 343 -4.90 -19.94 52.86
C ASP A 343 -5.77 -19.14 51.87
N LEU A 344 -7.09 -19.16 52.10
CA LEU A 344 -8.07 -18.40 51.34
C LEU A 344 -7.83 -16.88 51.48
N MET A 345 -7.59 -16.43 52.72
CA MET A 345 -7.28 -15.03 53.00
C MET A 345 -5.94 -14.61 52.38
N SER A 346 -4.89 -15.44 52.50
CA SER A 346 -3.60 -15.19 51.84
C SER A 346 -3.74 -15.13 50.31
N ALA A 347 -4.63 -15.91 49.71
CA ALA A 347 -4.84 -15.89 48.26
C ALA A 347 -5.49 -14.58 47.80
N PHE A 348 -6.56 -14.13 48.48
CA PHE A 348 -7.21 -12.85 48.17
C PHE A 348 -6.27 -11.65 48.36
N LEU A 349 -5.44 -11.66 49.39
CA LEU A 349 -4.46 -10.59 49.63
C LEU A 349 -3.34 -10.50 48.59
N ARG A 350 -3.07 -11.56 47.83
CA ARG A 350 -2.08 -11.53 46.72
C ARG A 350 -2.64 -10.88 45.46
N LEU A 351 -3.96 -10.85 45.29
CA LEU A 351 -4.60 -10.29 44.10
C LEU A 351 -4.61 -8.74 44.12
N PRO A 352 -4.62 -8.08 42.95
CA PRO A 352 -4.97 -6.67 42.85
C PRO A 352 -6.37 -6.44 43.43
N THR A 353 -6.56 -5.32 44.10
CA THR A 353 -7.71 -5.09 45.00
C THR A 353 -9.07 -5.10 44.27
N GLU A 354 -9.10 -4.61 43.03
CA GLU A 354 -10.28 -4.61 42.16
C GLU A 354 -10.69 -6.04 41.74
N LEU A 355 -9.70 -6.86 41.38
CA LEU A 355 -9.88 -8.27 41.05
C LEU A 355 -10.31 -9.07 42.29
N ALA A 356 -9.69 -8.80 43.44
CA ALA A 356 -10.03 -9.45 44.71
C ALA A 356 -11.50 -9.22 45.10
N LEU A 357 -12.00 -7.99 44.99
CA LEU A 357 -13.41 -7.64 45.27
C LEU A 357 -14.37 -8.31 44.29
N SER A 358 -14.04 -8.33 42.99
CA SER A 358 -14.86 -8.98 41.97
C SER A 358 -15.00 -10.47 42.22
N TYR A 359 -13.88 -11.17 42.44
CA TYR A 359 -13.90 -12.60 42.77
C TYR A 359 -14.59 -12.90 44.10
N PHE A 360 -14.39 -12.05 45.12
CA PHE A 360 -15.08 -12.18 46.40
C PHE A 360 -16.59 -12.09 46.25
N GLY A 361 -17.10 -11.16 45.43
CA GLY A 361 -18.52 -11.04 45.13
C GLY A 361 -19.09 -12.30 44.46
N THR A 362 -18.39 -12.83 43.45
CA THR A 362 -18.81 -14.08 42.78
C THR A 362 -18.80 -15.27 43.73
N MET A 363 -17.75 -15.42 44.56
CA MET A 363 -17.68 -16.49 45.55
C MET A 363 -18.77 -16.35 46.62
N SER A 364 -19.10 -15.12 47.04
CA SER A 364 -20.16 -14.87 48.02
C SER A 364 -21.53 -15.28 47.54
N ILE A 365 -21.79 -15.15 46.23
CA ILE A 365 -23.03 -15.64 45.61
C ILE A 365 -23.03 -17.17 45.55
N LEU A 366 -21.93 -17.77 45.09
CA LEU A 366 -21.82 -19.23 44.92
C LEU A 366 -21.81 -20.00 46.26
N LEU A 367 -21.25 -19.40 47.30
CA LEU A 367 -21.08 -20.02 48.63
C LEU A 367 -22.05 -19.46 49.68
N ALA A 368 -23.13 -18.78 49.26
CA ALA A 368 -24.04 -18.09 50.17
C ALA A 368 -24.61 -18.99 51.28
N LEU A 369 -24.76 -20.30 51.03
CA LEU A 369 -25.29 -21.28 51.98
C LEU A 369 -24.20 -22.09 52.71
N ASN A 370 -22.92 -21.85 52.41
CA ASN A 370 -21.82 -22.59 53.02
C ASN A 370 -21.48 -22.03 54.42
N PRO A 371 -21.57 -22.84 55.50
CA PRO A 371 -21.36 -22.35 56.87
C PRO A 371 -19.94 -21.84 57.13
N THR A 372 -18.93 -22.50 56.54
CA THR A 372 -17.52 -22.12 56.63
C THR A 372 -17.30 -20.76 55.94
N TRP A 373 -17.84 -20.57 54.73
CA TRP A 373 -17.79 -19.31 54.02
C TRP A 373 -18.49 -18.18 54.78
N GLN A 374 -19.71 -18.40 55.29
CA GLN A 374 -20.44 -17.40 56.07
C GLN A 374 -19.64 -16.92 57.30
N LYS A 375 -18.86 -17.82 57.92
CA LYS A 375 -18.01 -17.50 59.07
C LYS A 375 -16.81 -16.60 58.71
N TYR A 376 -16.18 -16.82 57.55
CA TYR A 376 -14.90 -16.17 57.20
C TYR A 376 -15.02 -15.06 56.15
N ALA A 377 -16.09 -15.02 55.35
CA ALA A 377 -16.33 -14.00 54.33
C ALA A 377 -16.24 -12.56 54.86
N PRO A 378 -16.80 -12.21 56.05
CA PRO A 378 -16.67 -10.86 56.59
C PRO A 378 -15.21 -10.44 56.83
N GLN A 379 -14.39 -11.35 57.36
CA GLN A 379 -12.97 -11.09 57.63
C GLN A 379 -12.17 -10.90 56.35
N ILE A 380 -12.43 -11.73 55.34
CA ILE A 380 -11.78 -11.61 54.02
C ILE A 380 -12.16 -10.28 53.35
N GLN A 381 -13.44 -9.91 53.39
CA GLN A 381 -13.92 -8.64 52.84
C GLN A 381 -13.26 -7.43 53.51
N GLU A 382 -13.20 -7.43 54.84
CA GLU A 382 -12.63 -6.35 55.63
C GLU A 382 -11.14 -6.14 55.28
N GLN A 383 -10.38 -7.21 55.10
CA GLN A 383 -8.96 -7.11 54.74
C GLN A 383 -8.72 -6.66 53.29
N ILE A 384 -9.58 -7.07 52.35
CA ILE A 384 -9.52 -6.56 50.97
C ILE A 384 -9.79 -5.04 50.95
N LEU A 385 -10.79 -4.59 51.70
CA LEU A 385 -11.13 -3.17 51.82
C LEU A 385 -10.04 -2.37 52.56
N ALA A 386 -9.42 -2.94 53.59
CA ALA A 386 -8.27 -2.32 54.28
C ALA A 386 -7.09 -2.10 53.33
N LYS A 387 -6.78 -3.10 52.48
CA LYS A 387 -5.75 -2.97 51.44
C LYS A 387 -6.09 -1.89 50.40
N GLN A 388 -7.37 -1.76 50.03
CA GLN A 388 -7.82 -0.71 49.10
C GLN A 388 -7.56 0.68 49.68
N LYS A 389 -7.95 0.87 50.94
CA LYS A 389 -7.78 2.13 51.66
C LYS A 389 -6.30 2.49 51.82
N GLU A 390 -5.46 1.53 52.17
CA GLU A 390 -4.02 1.77 52.29
C GLU A 390 -3.36 2.15 50.95
N GLN A 391 -3.85 1.59 49.83
CA GLN A 391 -3.38 1.96 48.49
C GLN A 391 -3.81 3.38 48.10
N GLN A 392 -5.05 3.76 48.40
CA GLN A 392 -5.56 5.12 48.18
C GLN A 392 -4.78 6.15 49.02
N ASP A 393 -4.58 5.88 50.31
CA ASP A 393 -3.81 6.75 51.21
C ASP A 393 -2.34 6.94 50.74
N ARG A 394 -1.74 5.90 50.14
CA ARG A 394 -0.39 6.00 49.55
C ARG A 394 -0.37 6.82 48.26
N GLN A 395 -1.43 6.75 47.46
CA GLN A 395 -1.55 7.50 46.22
C GLN A 395 -1.76 8.99 46.48
N GLU A 396 -2.61 9.35 47.45
CA GLU A 396 -2.82 10.72 47.90
C GLU A 396 -1.54 11.34 48.47
N LYS A 397 -0.83 10.62 49.36
CA LYS A 397 0.48 11.08 49.88
C LYS A 397 1.54 11.27 48.80
N MET A 398 1.46 10.52 47.70
CA MET A 398 2.38 10.69 46.57
C MET A 398 2.02 11.91 45.73
N GLN A 399 0.73 12.16 45.52
CA GLN A 399 0.25 13.38 44.86
C GLN A 399 0.59 14.64 45.66
N ASP A 400 0.43 14.61 46.99
CA ASP A 400 0.80 15.73 47.87
C ASP A 400 2.31 16.02 47.81
N LYS A 401 3.15 14.98 47.76
CA LYS A 401 4.61 15.16 47.57
C LYS A 401 4.97 15.75 46.22
N VAL A 402 4.25 15.38 45.16
CA VAL A 402 4.46 15.96 43.82
C VAL A 402 4.05 17.43 43.81
N ILE A 403 2.92 17.78 44.44
CA ILE A 403 2.43 19.16 44.57
C ILE A 403 3.43 20.01 45.38
N ASP A 404 3.92 19.52 46.52
CA ASP A 404 4.94 20.18 47.34
C ASP A 404 6.28 20.35 46.57
N SER A 405 6.67 19.36 45.77
CA SER A 405 7.86 19.43 44.92
C SER A 405 7.70 20.46 43.79
N MET A 406 6.51 20.58 43.20
CA MET A 406 6.20 21.59 42.18
C MET A 406 6.16 23.00 42.78
N GLN A 407 5.61 23.17 43.98
CA GLN A 407 5.64 24.45 44.71
C GLN A 407 7.07 24.87 45.08
N LYS A 408 7.91 23.92 45.50
CA LYS A 408 9.35 24.17 45.75
C LYS A 408 10.12 24.50 44.47
N ALA A 409 9.74 23.94 43.33
CA ALA A 409 10.34 24.29 42.03
C ALA A 409 9.91 25.68 41.54
N ALA A 410 8.63 26.06 41.74
CA ALA A 410 8.11 27.37 41.42
C ALA A 410 8.72 28.50 42.28
N ASN A 411 9.11 28.18 43.52
CA ASN A 411 9.74 29.12 44.45
C ASN A 411 11.28 29.18 44.33
N LYS A 412 11.90 28.51 43.34
CA LYS A 412 13.32 28.71 43.05
C LYS A 412 13.50 30.03 42.28
N PRO A 413 14.41 30.93 42.69
CA PRO A 413 14.70 32.13 41.93
C PRO A 413 15.25 31.74 40.55
N THR A 414 14.52 32.11 39.49
CA THR A 414 14.99 31.98 38.11
C THR A 414 16.16 32.92 37.87
N THR A 415 17.02 32.57 36.91
CA THR A 415 18.19 33.35 36.46
C THR A 415 17.86 34.77 35.98
N GLN A 416 16.57 35.14 35.87
CA GLN A 416 16.10 36.51 35.68
C GLN A 416 16.24 37.39 36.94
N ASN A 417 16.25 36.83 38.15
CA ASN A 417 16.41 37.61 39.39
C ASN A 417 17.87 37.84 39.82
N ILE A 418 18.85 37.27 39.09
CA ILE A 418 20.29 37.45 39.38
C ILE A 418 20.88 38.61 38.56
N TYR A 419 20.23 39.02 37.46
CA TYR A 419 20.61 40.19 36.66
C TYR A 419 19.49 41.24 36.72
N GLY A 420 19.39 41.91 37.87
CA GLY A 420 18.65 43.14 38.02
C GLY A 420 19.37 44.31 37.34
N ASP A 421 18.58 45.12 36.64
CA ASP A 421 18.82 46.51 36.26
C ASP A 421 20.11 46.87 35.52
N LYS A 422 19.95 47.12 34.21
CA LYS A 422 20.26 48.44 33.63
C LYS A 422 19.63 48.63 32.24
N ASN A 423 18.90 49.74 32.14
CA ASN A 423 18.54 50.51 30.95
C ASN A 423 17.24 50.15 30.23
N GLU A 424 16.18 50.82 30.70
CA GLU A 424 15.25 51.62 29.92
C GLU A 424 15.60 51.79 28.43
N PHE A 425 14.73 51.27 27.56
CA PHE A 425 14.35 51.98 26.34
C PHE A 425 12.84 51.84 26.18
N GLN A 426 12.11 52.92 26.48
CA GLN A 426 10.75 53.14 26.01
C GLN A 426 10.79 53.27 24.48
N GLY A 427 10.00 52.45 23.80
CA GLY A 427 9.82 52.49 22.34
C GLY A 427 8.52 51.81 21.99
N GLY A 428 7.51 52.62 21.71
CA GLY A 428 6.11 52.24 21.55
C GLY A 428 5.80 51.13 20.54
N ALA A 429 4.64 50.52 20.75
CA ALA A 429 3.96 49.64 19.83
C ALA A 429 3.91 50.23 18.40
N GLN A 430 4.55 49.55 17.46
CA GLN A 430 4.16 49.53 16.06
C GLN A 430 4.69 48.25 15.41
N LEU A 431 3.85 47.21 15.46
CA LEU A 431 3.87 46.09 14.54
C LEU A 431 3.64 46.65 13.12
N LEU A 432 4.73 47.02 12.45
CA LEU A 432 4.73 47.40 11.05
C LEU A 432 5.08 46.16 10.21
N LYS A 433 4.02 45.63 9.61
CA LYS A 433 4.01 44.92 8.32
C LYS A 433 5.25 45.28 7.49
N MET A 434 6.09 44.30 7.20
CA MET A 434 6.89 44.31 5.99
C MET A 434 6.60 43.00 5.25
N GLY A 435 5.95 43.17 4.10
CA GLY A 435 5.46 42.11 3.26
C GLY A 435 6.58 41.18 2.79
N LEU A 436 6.34 39.89 2.99
CA LEU A 436 6.93 38.86 2.16
C LEU A 436 6.21 38.93 0.81
N PRO A 437 6.91 39.00 -0.34
CA PRO A 437 6.30 38.74 -1.63
C PRO A 437 5.83 37.28 -1.65
N GLU A 438 4.60 37.03 -2.07
CA GLU A 438 3.93 35.71 -2.03
C GLU A 438 4.59 34.64 -2.93
N ASP A 439 5.68 34.96 -3.65
CA ASP A 439 6.32 34.07 -4.62
C ASP A 439 7.83 33.84 -4.40
N ALA A 440 8.35 33.98 -3.17
CA ALA A 440 9.76 33.65 -2.89
C ALA A 440 9.97 32.12 -2.77
N ALA A 441 10.82 31.55 -3.63
CA ALA A 441 11.14 30.13 -3.59
C ALA A 441 11.79 29.74 -2.23
N PRO A 442 11.52 28.53 -1.68
CA PRO A 442 12.02 28.10 -0.37
C PRO A 442 13.55 28.21 -0.19
N ALA A 443 14.30 28.08 -1.29
CA ALA A 443 15.75 28.23 -1.30
C ALA A 443 16.23 29.67 -0.98
N GLU A 444 15.45 30.68 -1.37
CA GLU A 444 15.77 32.10 -1.15
C GLU A 444 15.47 32.53 0.30
N ILE A 445 14.44 31.93 0.90
CA ILE A 445 14.11 32.06 2.33
C ILE A 445 15.21 31.44 3.19
N ALA A 446 15.67 30.23 2.83
CA ALA A 446 16.75 29.55 3.55
C ALA A 446 18.08 30.32 3.45
N ALA A 447 18.40 30.90 2.29
CA ALA A 447 19.59 31.71 2.11
C ALA A 447 19.59 32.98 2.99
N ARG A 448 18.44 33.67 3.08
CA ARG A 448 18.32 34.88 3.91
C ARG A 448 18.34 34.58 5.42
N ILE A 449 17.82 33.44 5.85
CA ILE A 449 17.93 32.99 7.25
C ILE A 449 19.39 32.67 7.61
N ALA A 450 20.12 32.00 6.71
CA ALA A 450 21.54 31.71 6.92
C ALA A 450 22.41 32.99 6.94
N GLU A 451 22.08 33.99 6.11
CA GLU A 451 22.73 35.30 6.11
C GLU A 451 22.50 36.05 7.43
N GLN A 452 21.27 36.03 7.96
CA GLN A 452 20.95 36.65 9.25
C GLN A 452 21.62 35.95 10.43
N GLN A 453 21.71 34.62 10.42
CA GLN A 453 22.43 33.87 11.45
C GLN A 453 23.93 34.20 11.46
N LYS A 454 24.56 34.32 10.29
CA LYS A 454 25.96 34.78 10.17
C LYS A 454 26.18 36.20 10.70
N GLN A 455 25.22 37.10 10.51
CA GLN A 455 25.33 38.46 11.06
C GLN A 455 25.14 38.52 12.57
N ILE A 456 24.35 37.60 13.14
CA ILE A 456 24.18 37.46 14.59
C ILE A 456 25.44 36.86 15.22
N GLU A 457 26.08 35.89 14.58
CA GLU A 457 27.36 35.31 15.04
C GLU A 457 28.50 36.33 14.97
N LYS A 458 28.62 37.11 13.88
CA LYS A 458 29.60 38.21 13.79
C LYS A 458 29.41 39.31 14.84
N LYS A 459 28.21 39.47 15.38
CA LYS A 459 27.94 40.42 16.49
C LYS A 459 28.24 39.82 17.87
N LYS A 460 28.39 38.50 17.99
CA LYS A 460 28.83 37.83 19.22
C LYS A 460 30.35 37.84 19.37
N ASP A 461 31.10 37.84 18.27
CA ASP A 461 32.58 37.86 18.31
C ASP A 461 33.19 39.26 18.50
N ASN A 462 32.37 40.31 18.46
CA ASN A 462 32.78 41.71 18.70
C ASN A 462 32.22 42.28 20.02
N LYS A 463 31.99 41.43 21.04
CA LYS A 463 31.61 41.84 22.38
C LYS A 463 32.50 41.24 23.45
#